data_AF-A0A0P1HAF7-F1
#
_entry.id   AF-A0A0P1HAF7-F1
#
_cell.length_a   1.000
_cell.length_b   1.000
_cell.length_c   1.000
_cell.angle_alpha   90.00
_cell.angle_beta   90.00
_cell.angle_gamma   90.00
#
_symmetry.space_group_name_H-M   'P 1'
#
loop_
_entity.id
_entity.type
_entity.pdbx_description
1 polymer ?
#
loop_
_entity_poly.entity_id
_entity_poly.type
_entity_poly.pdbx_seq_one_letter_code
_entity_poly.pdbx_strand_id
1 'polypeptide(L)'
;MTDRGTEYCGRADKHDYQLFLAINDIDHTKTKVKSPQTNGICERFHKTILQEFYQVAFRKKLYDSIGALQTDLDEWLHNYNHQRTHQGKMCCGRTPFQTMIEGKQIWKEKFVN
;
A
#
# COMPACT_ATOMS: atom_id res chain seq x y z
N MET A 1 -7.83 -2.45 -5.03
CA MET A 1 -8.99 -1.74 -4.46
C MET A 1 -8.60 -0.28 -4.28
N THR A 2 -9.42 0.67 -4.72
CA THR A 2 -9.16 2.10 -4.50
C THR A 2 -10.41 2.77 -3.97
N ASP A 3 -10.30 4.02 -3.53
CA ASP A 3 -11.48 4.86 -3.36
C ASP A 3 -12.05 5.30 -4.72
N ARG A 4 -13.08 6.15 -4.66
CA ARG A 4 -13.73 6.74 -5.85
C ARG A 4 -13.06 8.04 -6.31
N GLY A 5 -11.80 8.27 -5.94
CA GLY A 5 -11.00 9.39 -6.41
C GLY A 5 -10.95 9.43 -7.94
N THR A 6 -10.94 10.64 -8.49
CA THR A 6 -10.94 10.86 -9.95
C THR A 6 -9.67 10.36 -10.61
N GLU A 7 -8.59 10.18 -9.84
CA GLU A 7 -7.33 9.60 -10.29
C GLU A 7 -7.41 8.09 -10.54
N TYR A 8 -8.40 7.40 -9.96
CA TYR A 8 -8.63 5.95 -10.16
C TYR A 8 -9.90 5.66 -10.95
N CYS A 9 -10.76 6.66 -11.13
CA CYS A 9 -12.10 6.48 -11.68
C CYS A 9 -12.39 7.50 -12.79
N GLY A 10 -12.50 6.99 -14.02
CA GLY A 10 -12.96 7.77 -15.17
C GLY A 10 -13.79 6.92 -16.13
N ARG A 11 -13.79 7.29 -17.42
CA ARG A 11 -14.37 6.46 -18.47
C ARG A 11 -13.36 5.39 -18.88
N ALA A 12 -13.79 4.13 -18.92
CA ALA A 12 -12.91 2.99 -19.16
C ALA A 12 -12.16 3.03 -20.50
N ASP A 13 -12.73 3.70 -21.50
CA ASP A 13 -12.17 3.88 -22.84
C ASP A 13 -11.11 4.99 -22.94
N LYS A 14 -10.97 5.82 -21.90
CA LYS A 14 -10.11 7.02 -21.94
C LYS A 14 -9.24 7.23 -20.71
N HIS A 15 -9.51 6.50 -19.63
CA HIS A 15 -8.84 6.71 -18.35
C HIS A 15 -7.67 5.74 -18.20
N ASP A 16 -6.44 6.24 -18.28
CA ASP A 16 -5.21 5.45 -18.30
C ASP A 16 -5.15 4.36 -17.23
N TYR A 17 -5.54 4.68 -15.99
CA TYR A 17 -5.58 3.70 -14.91
C TYR A 17 -6.55 2.53 -15.18
N GLN A 18 -7.74 2.82 -15.75
CA GLN A 18 -8.73 1.78 -16.05
C GLN A 18 -8.33 0.95 -17.28
N LEU A 19 -7.73 1.59 -18.29
CA LEU A 19 -7.13 0.87 -19.41
C LEU A 19 -6.00 -0.06 -18.93
N PHE A 20 -5.11 0.44 -18.07
CA PHE A 20 -4.02 -0.37 -17.51
C PHE A 20 -4.55 -1.61 -16.78
N LEU A 21 -5.57 -1.44 -15.94
CA LEU A 21 -6.18 -2.57 -15.24
C LEU A 21 -6.82 -3.58 -16.21
N ALA A 22 -7.52 -3.10 -17.24
CA ALA A 22 -8.13 -3.97 -18.25
C ALA A 22 -7.08 -4.75 -19.06
N ILE A 23 -5.98 -4.10 -19.47
CA ILE A 23 -4.89 -4.73 -20.22
C ILE A 23 -4.19 -5.82 -19.39
N ASN A 24 -4.09 -5.61 -18.06
CA ASN A 24 -3.42 -6.55 -17.16
C ASN A 24 -4.38 -7.58 -16.53
N ASP A 25 -5.65 -7.62 -16.96
CA ASP A 25 -6.68 -8.52 -16.41
C ASP A 25 -6.84 -8.39 -14.89
N ILE A 26 -6.89 -7.13 -14.40
CA ILE A 26 -7.05 -6.82 -12.98
C ILE A 26 -8.42 -6.20 -12.71
N ASP A 27 -9.23 -6.91 -11.93
CA ASP A 27 -10.54 -6.40 -11.50
C ASP A 27 -10.44 -5.20 -10.55
N HIS A 28 -11.09 -4.10 -10.92
CA HIS A 28 -11.10 -2.88 -10.11
C HIS A 28 -12.23 -2.86 -9.07
N THR A 29 -11.91 -3.23 -7.83
CA THR A 29 -12.82 -3.03 -6.70
C THR A 29 -12.73 -1.62 -6.14
N LYS A 30 -13.87 -0.92 -6.03
CA LYS A 30 -13.97 0.42 -5.40
C LYS A 30 -14.47 0.31 -3.97
N THR A 31 -13.97 1.13 -3.05
CA THR A 31 -14.49 1.21 -1.67
C THR A 31 -16.00 1.47 -1.70
N LYS A 32 -16.77 0.81 -0.84
CA LYS A 32 -18.20 1.13 -0.71
C LYS A 32 -18.36 2.50 -0.04
N VAL A 33 -19.39 3.25 -0.45
CA VAL A 33 -19.72 4.54 0.17
C VAL A 33 -19.92 4.32 1.68
N LYS A 34 -19.33 5.19 2.51
CA LYS A 34 -19.38 5.11 3.99
C LYS A 34 -18.82 3.81 4.59
N SER A 35 -17.78 3.21 4.00
CA SER A 35 -17.12 1.99 4.52
C SER A 35 -15.67 2.25 4.97
N PRO A 36 -15.44 2.99 6.06
CA PRO A 36 -14.12 3.47 6.50
C PRO A 36 -13.13 2.33 6.84
N GLN A 37 -13.64 1.17 7.20
CA GLN A 37 -12.82 0.01 7.60
C GLN A 37 -11.95 -0.52 6.45
N THR A 38 -12.39 -0.36 5.20
CA THR A 38 -11.69 -0.92 4.03
C THR A 38 -10.42 -0.15 3.67
N ASN A 39 -10.30 1.13 4.07
CA ASN A 39 -9.13 1.96 3.79
C ASN A 39 -8.27 2.24 5.02
N GLY A 40 -8.75 1.91 6.22
CA GLY A 40 -8.10 2.30 7.47
C GLY A 40 -6.66 1.79 7.65
N ILE A 41 -6.31 0.66 7.04
CA ILE A 41 -4.92 0.16 7.05
C ILE A 41 -4.02 1.03 6.19
N CYS A 42 -4.46 1.37 4.97
CA CYS A 42 -3.68 2.24 4.07
C CYS A 42 -3.54 3.65 4.67
N GLU A 43 -4.62 4.20 5.22
CA GLU A 43 -4.58 5.50 5.90
C GLU A 43 -3.63 5.49 7.11
N ARG A 44 -3.63 4.41 7.89
CA ARG A 44 -2.69 4.26 9.02
C ARG A 44 -1.25 4.22 8.51
N PHE A 45 -0.97 3.45 7.46
CA PHE A 45 0.36 3.39 6.86
C PHE A 45 0.81 4.76 6.35
N HIS A 46 -0.05 5.49 5.63
CA HIS A 46 0.24 6.84 5.14
C HIS A 46 0.57 7.84 6.26
N LYS A 47 -0.12 7.74 7.41
CA LYS A 47 0.23 8.53 8.59
C LYS A 47 1.60 8.12 9.16
N THR A 48 1.86 6.81 9.24
CA THR A 48 3.13 6.28 9.76
C THR A 48 4.32 6.71 8.92
N ILE A 49 4.28 6.52 7.59
CA ILE A 49 5.38 6.95 6.70
C ILE A 49 5.58 8.48 6.72
N LEU A 50 4.50 9.26 6.80
CA LEU A 50 4.60 10.71 6.95
C LEU A 50 5.35 11.11 8.24
N GLN A 51 4.94 10.54 9.38
CA GLN A 51 5.45 10.91 10.69
C GLN A 51 6.85 10.36 10.96
N GLU A 52 7.12 9.12 10.56
CA GLU A 52 8.36 8.42 10.91
C GLU A 52 9.45 8.58 9.85
N PHE A 53 9.08 8.70 8.56
CA PHE A 53 10.03 8.90 7.47
C PHE A 53 10.08 10.36 7.02
N TYR A 54 9.06 10.86 6.31
CA TYR A 54 9.17 12.14 5.60
C TYR A 54 9.47 13.33 6.51
N GLN A 55 8.77 13.46 7.64
CA GLN A 55 9.03 14.55 8.59
C GLN A 55 10.43 14.49 9.22
N VAL A 56 10.98 13.29 9.39
CA VAL A 56 12.31 13.09 9.97
C VAL A 56 13.38 13.33 8.90
N ALA A 57 13.21 12.74 7.72
CA ALA A 57 14.08 12.87 6.56
C ALA A 57 14.29 14.34 6.20
N PHE A 58 13.20 15.09 5.96
CA PHE A 58 13.26 16.49 5.58
C PHE A 58 13.75 17.44 6.69
N ARG A 59 13.75 16.99 7.96
CA ARG A 59 14.38 17.75 9.05
C ARG A 59 15.89 17.51 9.14
N LYS A 60 16.35 16.31 8.78
CA LYS A 60 17.75 15.87 8.99
C LYS A 60 18.63 16.03 7.76
N LYS A 61 18.06 15.93 6.56
CA LYS A 61 18.79 15.87 5.29
C LYS A 61 18.11 16.77 4.26
N LEU A 62 18.90 17.60 3.59
CA LEU A 62 18.49 18.29 2.38
C LEU A 62 18.71 17.34 1.20
N TYR A 63 17.64 17.05 0.47
CA TYR A 63 17.71 16.21 -0.72
C TYR A 63 17.87 17.09 -1.95
N ASP A 64 18.89 16.81 -2.75
CA ASP A 64 19.20 17.49 -4.01
C ASP A 64 18.49 16.88 -5.22
N SER A 65 17.96 15.68 -5.05
CA SER A 65 17.32 14.89 -6.10
C SER A 65 16.26 13.95 -5.52
N ILE A 66 15.27 13.61 -6.34
CA ILE A 66 14.26 12.61 -5.99
C ILE A 66 14.91 11.23 -5.79
N GLY A 67 15.95 10.89 -6.55
CA GLY A 67 16.66 9.62 -6.40
C GLY A 67 17.31 9.43 -5.03
N ALA A 68 17.88 10.50 -4.47
CA ALA A 68 18.43 10.46 -3.11
C ALA A 68 17.33 10.24 -2.06
N LEU A 69 16.16 10.85 -2.22
CA LEU A 69 15.01 10.62 -1.33
C LEU A 69 14.46 9.20 -1.48
N GLN A 70 14.36 8.71 -2.72
CA GLN A 70 13.87 7.36 -3.03
C GLN A 70 14.75 6.29 -2.39
N THR A 71 16.08 6.46 -2.43
CA THR A 71 17.03 5.50 -1.82
C THR A 71 16.79 5.36 -0.31
N ASP A 72 16.68 6.48 0.40
CA ASP A 72 16.42 6.46 1.85
C ASP A 72 15.01 5.91 2.15
N LEU A 73 14.04 6.20 1.28
CA LEU A 73 12.67 5.68 1.40
C LEU A 73 12.62 4.17 1.23
N ASP A 74 13.33 3.63 0.24
CA ASP A 74 13.39 2.20 -0.04
C ASP A 74 14.00 1.44 1.14
N GLU A 75 15.06 1.97 1.75
CA GLU A 75 15.65 1.41 2.96
C GLU A 75 14.66 1.41 4.13
N TRP A 76 13.96 2.53 4.34
CA TRP A 76 12.95 2.64 5.39
C TRP A 76 11.78 1.66 5.16
N LEU A 77 11.31 1.52 3.92
CA LEU A 77 10.27 0.57 3.54
C LEU A 77 10.71 -0.88 3.74
N HIS A 78 11.96 -1.20 3.42
CA HIS A 78 12.51 -2.54 3.67
C HIS A 78 12.49 -2.87 5.17
N ASN A 79 12.96 -1.94 6.02
CA ASN A 79 12.88 -2.11 7.47
C ASN A 79 11.43 -2.28 7.95
N TYR A 80 10.52 -1.41 7.51
CA TYR A 80 9.11 -1.46 7.87
C TYR A 80 8.47 -2.81 7.50
N ASN A 81 8.71 -3.30 6.29
CA ASN A 81 8.07 -4.52 5.79
C ASN A 81 8.70 -5.81 6.30
N HIS A 82 10.01 -5.84 6.57
CA HIS A 82 10.75 -7.07 6.86
C HIS A 82 11.27 -7.20 8.29
N GLN A 83 11.40 -6.09 9.03
CA GLN A 83 12.02 -6.10 10.36
C GLN A 83 11.04 -5.64 11.45
N ARG A 84 10.10 -4.74 11.13
CA ARG A 84 9.12 -4.26 12.11
C ARG A 84 7.98 -5.25 12.31
N THR A 85 7.84 -5.75 13.52
CA THR A 85 6.68 -6.55 13.92
C THR A 85 5.50 -5.66 14.28
N HIS A 86 4.28 -6.02 13.86
CA HIS A 86 3.06 -5.29 14.22
C HIS A 86 2.13 -6.16 15.07
N GLN A 87 1.73 -5.66 16.23
CA GLN A 87 0.80 -6.35 17.14
C GLN A 87 -0.68 -6.19 16.75
N GLY A 88 -0.97 -5.51 15.64
CA GLY A 88 -2.34 -5.33 15.16
C GLY A 88 -2.99 -6.66 14.75
N LYS A 89 -4.33 -6.70 14.78
CA LYS A 89 -5.16 -7.89 14.50
C LYS A 89 -4.79 -8.69 13.25
N MET A 90 -4.27 -8.03 12.21
CA MET A 90 -3.89 -8.71 10.96
C MET A 90 -2.50 -9.34 11.03
N CYS A 91 -1.55 -8.66 11.68
CA CYS A 91 -0.16 -9.09 11.72
C CYS A 91 0.14 -10.01 12.91
N CYS A 92 -0.57 -9.88 14.04
CA CYS A 92 -0.41 -10.77 15.21
C CYS A 92 1.04 -10.96 15.65
N GLY A 93 1.84 -9.89 15.68
CA GLY A 93 3.26 -9.92 16.04
C GLY A 93 4.20 -10.28 14.90
N ARG A 94 3.69 -10.60 13.70
CA ARG A 94 4.50 -10.79 12.49
C ARG A 94 4.83 -9.46 11.82
N THR A 95 5.75 -9.51 10.87
CA THR A 95 6.05 -8.39 9.96
C THR A 95 4.98 -8.27 8.86
N PRO A 96 4.83 -7.11 8.22
CA PRO A 96 3.89 -6.95 7.10
C PRO A 96 4.19 -7.93 5.96
N PHE A 97 5.48 -8.17 5.66
CA PHE A 97 5.88 -9.10 4.62
C PHE A 97 5.50 -10.55 4.96
N GLN A 98 5.78 -11.02 6.17
CA GLN A 98 5.36 -12.36 6.61
C GLN A 98 3.84 -12.54 6.51
N THR A 99 3.09 -11.54 6.99
CA THR A 99 1.63 -11.53 6.92
C THR A 99 1.12 -11.62 5.47
N MET A 100 1.78 -10.92 4.54
CA MET A 100 1.44 -10.95 3.12
C MET A 100 1.71 -12.33 2.48
N ILE A 101 2.87 -12.94 2.77
CA ILE A 101 3.21 -14.27 2.24
C ILE A 101 2.24 -15.33 2.74
N GLU A 102 1.91 -15.32 4.03
CA GLU A 102 0.93 -16.25 4.59
C GLU A 102 -0.48 -16.02 4.03
N GLY A 103 -0.89 -14.75 3.88
CA GLY A 103 -2.17 -14.40 3.26
C GLY A 103 -2.28 -14.88 1.81
N LYS A 104 -1.18 -14.84 1.05
CA LYS A 104 -1.11 -15.37 -0.33
C LYS A 104 -1.35 -16.87 -0.38
N GLN A 105 -0.82 -17.62 0.59
CA GLN A 105 -1.03 -19.06 0.67
C GLN A 105 -2.50 -19.40 0.95
N ILE A 106 -3.10 -18.73 1.93
CA ILE A 106 -4.54 -18.87 2.25
C ILE A 106 -5.42 -18.52 1.05
N TRP A 107 -5.05 -17.49 0.28
CA TRP A 107 -5.80 -17.11 -0.91
C TRP A 107 -5.73 -18.20 -1.98
N LYS A 108 -4.54 -18.77 -2.26
CA LYS A 108 -4.39 -19.85 -3.25
C LYS A 108 -5.26 -21.06 -2.92
N GLU A 109 -5.34 -21.44 -1.65
CA GLU A 109 -6.14 -22.58 -1.18
C GLU A 109 -7.65 -22.41 -1.47
N LYS A 110 -8.14 -21.17 -1.59
CA LYS A 110 -9.55 -20.91 -1.96
C LYS A 110 -9.90 -21.20 -3.41
N PHE A 111 -8.91 -21.33 -4.30
CA PHE A 111 -9.11 -21.60 -5.73
C PHE A 111 -8.87 -23.08 -6.09
N VAL A 112 -8.58 -23.94 -5.12
CA VAL A 112 -8.32 -25.38 -5.32
C VAL A 112 -9.59 -26.23 -5.08
N ASN A 113 -10.75 -25.61 -4.88
CA ASN A 113 -12.06 -26.28 -4.83
C ASN A 113 -12.98 -25.79 -5.95
#